data_AF-A0A9P8K1C2-F1
#
_entry.id   AF-A0A9P8K1C2-F1
#
_cell.length_a   1.000
_cell.length_b   1.000
_cell.length_c   1.000
_cell.angle_alpha   90.00
_cell.angle_beta   90.00
_cell.angle_gamma   90.00
#
_symmetry.space_group_name_H-M   'P 1'
#
loop_
_entity.id
_entity.type
_entity.pdbx_description
1 polymer ?
#
loop_
_entity_poly.entity_id
_entity_poly.type
_entity_poly.pdbx_seq_one_letter_code
_entity_poly.pdbx_strand_id
1 'polypeptide(L)'
;MNKVFSKASDAATAASKKFTNVSVNRGKTAFPKAPKDLESLGIRFDFDGEIQRDGLTYNKFQVQPNSGKVPSGVRDWRDKNGGTHAVMGSLFVKKDGDADDVKTGFEDFEKDFKSK
;
A
#
# COMPACT_ATOMS: atom_id res chain seq x y z
N MET A 1 -0.05 -7.01 13.18
CA MET A 1 -0.29 -6.49 11.82
C MET A 1 -1.75 -6.18 11.53
N ASN A 2 -2.73 -7.02 11.92
CA ASN A 2 -4.16 -6.82 11.60
C ASN A 2 -4.71 -5.40 11.83
N LYS A 3 -4.45 -4.77 12.99
CA LYS A 3 -4.90 -3.39 13.26
C LYS A 3 -4.27 -2.35 12.33
N VAL A 4 -3.02 -2.55 11.93
CA VAL A 4 -2.31 -1.67 10.98
C VAL A 4 -2.94 -1.79 9.60
N PHE A 5 -3.17 -3.02 9.14
CA PHE A 5 -3.75 -3.30 7.84
C PHE A 5 -5.21 -2.86 7.72
N SER A 6 -6.05 -3.11 8.74
CA SER A 6 -7.42 -2.56 8.77
C SER A 6 -7.41 -1.04 8.63
N LYS A 7 -6.60 -0.34 9.43
CA LYS A 7 -6.52 1.13 9.36
C LYS A 7 -5.96 1.64 8.02
N ALA A 8 -4.98 0.95 7.47
CA ALA A 8 -4.39 1.31 6.17
C ALA A 8 -5.37 1.04 5.02
N SER A 9 -6.17 -0.03 5.11
CA SER A 9 -7.25 -0.32 4.16
C SER A 9 -8.30 0.78 4.18
N ASP A 10 -8.78 1.17 5.37
CA ASP A 10 -9.76 2.27 5.52
C ASP A 10 -9.21 3.58 4.95
N ALA A 11 -7.95 3.92 5.26
CA ALA A 11 -7.30 5.13 4.78
C ALA A 11 -7.05 5.10 3.26
N ALA A 12 -6.63 3.96 2.71
CA ALA A 12 -6.43 3.79 1.27
C ALA A 12 -7.75 3.91 0.51
N THR A 13 -8.82 3.28 1.02
CA THR A 13 -10.18 3.33 0.47
C THR A 13 -10.73 4.75 0.49
N ALA A 14 -10.57 5.47 1.60
CA ALA A 14 -10.94 6.89 1.69
C ALA A 14 -10.13 7.78 0.73
N ALA A 15 -8.88 7.40 0.43
CA ALA A 15 -8.00 8.08 -0.50
C ALA A 15 -8.00 7.45 -1.91
N SER A 16 -9.07 6.76 -2.32
CA SER A 16 -9.09 5.89 -3.50
C SER A 16 -8.55 6.51 -4.78
N LYS A 17 -8.81 7.80 -5.02
CA LYS A 17 -8.28 8.54 -6.18
C LYS A 17 -6.76 8.51 -6.30
N LYS A 18 -6.03 8.37 -5.18
CA LYS A 18 -4.55 8.24 -5.17
C LYS A 18 -4.08 6.91 -5.76
N PHE A 19 -4.97 5.91 -5.81
CA PHE A 19 -4.69 4.56 -6.26
C PHE A 19 -5.29 4.26 -7.64
N THR A 20 -6.43 4.87 -7.97
CA THR A 20 -7.13 4.63 -9.25
C THR A 20 -6.67 5.59 -10.37
N ASN A 21 -6.35 6.85 -10.02
CA ASN A 21 -5.83 7.88 -10.93
C ASN A 21 -4.49 8.44 -10.41
N VAL A 22 -3.45 7.64 -10.57
CA VAL A 22 -2.12 7.91 -10.00
C VAL A 22 -1.48 9.10 -10.69
N SER A 23 -1.12 10.13 -9.92
CA SER A 23 -0.45 11.34 -10.42
C SER A 23 1.06 11.40 -10.12
N VAL A 24 1.60 10.39 -9.43
CA VAL A 24 3.03 10.32 -9.11
C VAL A 24 3.76 9.46 -10.14
N ASN A 25 5.03 9.78 -10.37
CA ASN A 25 5.90 8.94 -11.20
C ASN A 25 6.19 7.61 -10.51
N ARG A 26 6.57 6.61 -11.32
CA ARG A 26 7.04 5.31 -10.82
C ARG A 26 8.19 5.48 -9.81
N GLY A 27 8.19 4.65 -8.76
CA GLY A 27 9.14 4.67 -7.65
C GLY A 27 8.86 5.77 -6.63
N LYS A 28 7.75 6.50 -6.74
CA LYS A 28 7.36 7.54 -5.77
C LYS A 28 6.17 7.09 -4.94
N THR A 29 6.13 7.58 -3.70
CA THR A 29 5.02 7.35 -2.78
C THR A 29 3.74 8.02 -3.29
N ALA A 30 2.73 7.21 -3.57
CA ALA A 30 1.38 7.68 -3.89
C ALA A 30 0.65 8.10 -2.61
N PHE A 31 0.76 7.29 -1.56
CA PHE A 31 0.09 7.48 -0.27
C PHE A 31 0.82 6.72 0.86
N PRO A 32 0.70 7.14 2.13
CA PRO A 32 0.37 8.50 2.57
C PRO A 32 1.55 9.44 2.31
N LYS A 33 1.32 10.76 2.36
CA LYS A 33 2.37 11.79 2.25
C LYS A 33 2.49 12.70 3.47
N ALA A 34 1.41 12.86 4.24
CA ALA A 34 1.44 13.70 5.43
C ALA A 34 2.24 13.00 6.55
N PRO A 35 3.09 13.73 7.30
CA PRO A 35 3.89 13.15 8.39
C PRO A 35 3.06 12.40 9.42
N LYS A 36 1.91 12.98 9.83
CA LYS A 36 1.00 12.34 10.79
C LYS A 36 0.50 10.99 10.28
N ASP A 37 0.18 10.88 9.00
CA ASP A 37 -0.35 9.65 8.41
C ASP A 37 0.76 8.62 8.20
N LEU A 38 1.98 9.05 7.85
CA LEU A 38 3.15 8.18 7.76
C LEU A 38 3.42 7.47 9.09
N GLU A 39 3.40 8.20 10.21
CA GLU A 39 3.57 7.62 11.55
C GLU A 39 2.38 6.76 11.98
N SER A 40 1.17 7.23 11.69
CA SER A 40 -0.10 6.66 12.14
C SER A 40 -0.47 5.35 11.43
N LEU A 41 -0.16 5.25 10.14
CA LEU A 41 -0.35 4.04 9.32
C LEU A 41 0.87 3.13 9.38
N GLY A 42 2.07 3.69 9.43
CA GLY A 42 3.32 2.94 9.50
C GLY A 42 3.75 2.28 8.19
N ILE A 43 2.92 2.27 7.15
CA ILE A 43 3.24 1.75 5.81
C ILE A 43 3.00 2.82 4.75
N ARG A 44 3.61 2.63 3.58
CA ARG A 44 3.39 3.45 2.38
C ARG A 44 3.21 2.59 1.13
N PHE A 45 2.64 3.23 0.11
CA PHE A 45 2.31 2.67 -1.19
C PHE A 45 3.10 3.42 -2.25
N ASP A 46 4.20 2.82 -2.69
CA ASP A 46 5.04 3.38 -3.74
C ASP A 46 4.56 2.86 -5.10
N PHE A 47 4.24 3.76 -6.02
CA PHE A 47 3.71 3.38 -7.34
C PHE A 47 4.79 2.67 -8.15
N ASP A 48 4.49 1.47 -8.65
CA ASP A 48 5.41 0.63 -9.42
C ASP A 48 4.99 0.50 -10.89
N GLY A 49 4.15 1.42 -11.37
CA GLY A 49 3.68 1.46 -12.75
C GLY A 49 2.37 0.73 -12.97
N GLU A 50 1.95 0.72 -14.23
CA GLU A 50 0.74 0.04 -14.69
C GLU A 50 1.09 -1.35 -15.22
N ILE A 51 0.18 -2.31 -15.01
CA ILE A 51 0.28 -3.66 -15.57
C ILE A 51 -1.05 -4.04 -16.22
N GLN A 52 -0.98 -4.91 -17.23
CA GLN A 52 -2.18 -5.54 -17.80
C GLN A 52 -2.43 -6.92 -17.17
N ARG A 53 -3.70 -7.19 -16.85
CA ARG A 53 -4.20 -8.51 -16.44
C ARG A 53 -5.57 -8.72 -17.08
N ASP A 54 -5.72 -9.80 -17.84
CA ASP A 54 -6.99 -10.19 -18.45
C ASP A 54 -7.67 -9.06 -19.25
N GLY A 55 -6.86 -8.26 -19.97
CA GLY A 55 -7.33 -7.13 -20.78
C GLY A 55 -7.66 -5.85 -19.98
N LEU A 56 -7.54 -5.88 -18.65
CA LEU A 56 -7.72 -4.73 -17.77
C LEU A 56 -6.36 -4.15 -17.32
N THR A 57 -6.32 -2.84 -17.12
CA THR A 57 -5.12 -2.14 -16.62
C THR A 57 -5.24 -1.94 -15.11
N TYR A 58 -4.18 -2.29 -14.38
CA TYR A 58 -4.07 -2.11 -12.94
C TYR A 58 -2.88 -1.22 -12.61
N ASN A 59 -3.08 -0.29 -11.68
CA ASN A 59 -2.00 0.41 -11.00
C ASN A 59 -1.39 -0.52 -9.95
N LYS A 60 -0.09 -0.80 -10.06
CA LYS A 60 0.66 -1.61 -9.11
C LYS A 60 1.33 -0.72 -8.08
N PHE A 61 1.29 -1.11 -6.81
CA PHE A 61 1.98 -0.45 -5.72
C PHE A 61 2.81 -1.44 -4.92
N GLN A 62 4.01 -1.04 -4.54
CA GLN A 62 4.78 -1.74 -3.51
C GLN A 62 4.37 -1.24 -2.14
N VAL A 63 3.98 -2.15 -1.26
CA VAL A 63 3.67 -1.84 0.13
C VAL A 63 4.96 -1.97 0.95
N GLN A 64 5.41 -0.88 1.55
CA GLN A 64 6.70 -0.82 2.27
C GLN A 64 6.51 -0.21 3.67
N PRO A 65 7.30 -0.62 4.68
CA PRO A 65 7.27 -0.02 6.01
C PRO A 65 7.89 1.39 6.01
N ASN A 66 7.30 2.32 6.75
CA ASN A 66 7.86 3.65 6.95
C ASN A 66 9.06 3.64 7.91
N SER A 67 9.93 4.63 7.74
CA SER A 67 11.00 4.95 8.67
C SER A 67 10.47 5.66 9.93
N GLY A 68 11.30 5.75 10.97
CA GLY A 68 10.99 6.55 12.15
C GLY A 68 9.92 5.93 13.06
N LYS A 69 9.09 6.78 13.66
CA LYS A 69 8.04 6.40 14.60
C LYS A 69 6.88 5.76 13.84
N VAL A 70 6.66 4.47 14.09
CA VAL A 70 5.59 3.67 13.46
C VAL A 70 5.01 2.70 14.50
N PRO A 71 3.85 2.07 14.25
CA PRO A 71 3.31 1.03 15.13
C PRO A 71 4.32 -0.10 15.32
N SER A 72 4.41 -0.64 16.55
CA SER A 72 5.42 -1.64 16.93
C SER A 72 5.45 -2.84 15.99
N GLY A 73 4.30 -3.37 15.58
CA GLY A 73 4.24 -4.50 14.65
C GLY A 73 4.89 -4.23 13.28
N VAL A 74 4.83 -2.98 12.79
CA VAL A 74 5.51 -2.60 11.54
C VAL A 74 7.01 -2.45 11.77
N ARG A 75 7.42 -1.83 12.88
CA ARG A 75 8.82 -1.71 13.27
C ARG A 75 9.47 -3.09 13.37
N ASP A 76 8.85 -3.99 14.12
CA ASP A 76 9.40 -5.32 14.37
C ASP A 76 9.46 -6.15 13.08
N TRP A 77 8.49 -5.98 12.16
CA TRP A 77 8.55 -6.59 10.83
C TRP A 77 9.71 -6.00 10.01
N ARG A 78 9.79 -4.67 9.93
CA ARG A 78 10.83 -3.93 9.18
C ARG A 78 12.23 -4.35 9.62
N ASP A 79 12.47 -4.42 10.93
CA ASP A 79 13.78 -4.73 11.49
C ASP A 79 14.21 -6.18 11.20
N LYS A 80 13.24 -7.09 10.96
CA LYS A 80 13.50 -8.49 10.58
C LYS A 80 13.61 -8.73 9.08
N ASN A 81 13.09 -7.83 8.24
CA ASN A 81 12.87 -8.10 6.81
C ASN A 81 13.67 -7.19 5.86
N GLY A 82 14.75 -6.57 6.34
CA GLY A 82 15.65 -5.78 5.47
C GLY A 82 15.34 -4.28 5.42
N GLY A 83 14.64 -3.75 6.44
CA GLY A 83 14.54 -2.31 6.64
C GLY A 83 13.42 -1.62 5.85
N THR A 84 13.57 -0.32 5.63
CA THR A 84 12.51 0.56 5.10
C THR A 84 12.21 0.34 3.63
N HIS A 85 13.11 -0.30 2.88
CA HIS A 85 12.94 -0.62 1.46
C HIS A 85 12.43 -2.04 1.22
N ALA A 86 12.21 -2.81 2.29
CA ALA A 86 11.63 -4.14 2.21
C ALA A 86 10.18 -4.05 1.70
N VAL A 87 9.85 -4.87 0.71
CA VAL A 87 8.51 -4.93 0.12
C VAL A 87 7.69 -5.98 0.86
N MET A 88 6.65 -5.55 1.58
CA MET A 88 5.68 -6.44 2.25
C MET A 88 4.85 -7.22 1.21
N GLY A 89 4.56 -6.59 0.08
CA GLY A 89 3.78 -7.17 -0.99
C GLY A 89 3.47 -6.14 -2.07
N SER A 90 2.69 -6.59 -3.06
CA SER A 90 2.16 -5.71 -4.11
C SER A 90 0.66 -5.56 -3.92
N LEU A 91 0.17 -4.34 -4.10
CA LEU A 91 -1.25 -4.01 -4.15
C LEU A 91 -1.58 -3.63 -5.59
N PHE A 92 -2.67 -4.20 -6.12
CA PHE A 92 -3.11 -4.00 -7.50
C PHE A 92 -4.49 -3.38 -7.47
N VAL A 93 -4.63 -2.20 -8.06
CA VAL A 93 -5.89 -1.46 -8.10
C VAL A 93 -6.25 -1.16 -9.54
N LYS A 94 -7.48 -1.44 -9.92
CA LYS A 94 -7.96 -1.18 -11.28
C LYS A 94 -7.78 0.30 -11.63
N LYS A 95 -7.15 0.57 -12.76
CA LYS A 95 -7.00 1.93 -13.27
C LYS A 95 -8.39 2.50 -13.59
N ASP A 96 -8.60 3.76 -13.22
CA ASP A 96 -9.90 4.45 -13.35
C ASP A 96 -11.06 3.76 -12.62
N GLY A 97 -10.74 2.89 -11.66
CA GLY A 97 -11.68 2.24 -10.76
C GLY A 97 -12.18 3.14 -9.64
N ASP A 98 -12.79 2.51 -8.63
CA ASP A 98 -13.42 3.19 -7.50
C ASP A 98 -12.84 2.77 -6.13
N ALA A 99 -13.56 3.08 -5.05
CA ALA A 99 -13.14 2.75 -3.70
C ALA A 99 -13.23 1.24 -3.41
N ASP A 100 -14.16 0.53 -4.03
CA ASP A 100 -14.31 -0.91 -3.85
C ASP A 100 -13.15 -1.64 -4.54
N ASP A 101 -12.70 -1.19 -5.72
CA ASP A 101 -11.49 -1.70 -6.37
C ASP A 101 -10.25 -1.56 -5.46
N VAL A 102 -10.14 -0.46 -4.71
CA VAL A 102 -9.04 -0.24 -3.76
C VAL A 102 -9.13 -1.20 -2.58
N LYS A 103 -10.33 -1.37 -2.03
CA LYS A 103 -10.57 -2.28 -0.92
C LYS A 103 -10.26 -3.73 -1.30
N THR A 104 -10.74 -4.19 -2.46
CA THR A 104 -10.43 -5.53 -2.99
C THR A 104 -8.93 -5.72 -3.20
N GLY A 105 -8.25 -4.75 -3.82
CA GLY A 105 -6.81 -4.82 -4.01
C GLY A 105 -6.02 -4.90 -2.70
N PHE A 106 -6.52 -4.27 -1.63
CA PHE A 106 -5.94 -4.36 -0.30
C PHE A 106 -6.20 -5.71 0.37
N GLU A 107 -7.43 -6.23 0.28
CA GLU A 107 -7.79 -7.54 0.82
C GLU A 107 -6.93 -8.66 0.20
N ASP A 108 -6.67 -8.59 -1.11
CA ASP A 108 -5.81 -9.55 -1.80
C ASP A 108 -4.35 -9.41 -1.37
N PHE A 109 -3.84 -8.19 -1.25
CA PHE A 109 -2.52 -7.94 -0.64
C PHE A 109 -2.42 -8.55 0.77
N GLU A 110 -3.44 -8.36 1.63
CA GLU A 110 -3.41 -8.85 3.00
C GLU A 110 -3.47 -10.37 3.08
N LYS A 111 -4.24 -11.03 2.20
CA LYS A 111 -4.25 -12.49 2.06
C LYS A 111 -2.86 -13.00 1.64
N ASP A 112 -2.26 -12.39 0.63
CA ASP A 112 -0.93 -12.75 0.12
C ASP A 112 0.19 -12.49 1.14
N PHE A 113 0.04 -11.47 1.99
CA PHE A 113 0.99 -11.22 3.07
C PHE A 113 0.92 -12.30 4.15
N LYS A 114 -0.28 -12.78 4.48
CA LYS A 114 -0.51 -13.77 5.55
C LYS A 114 -0.19 -15.21 5.14
N SER A 115 -0.09 -15.50 3.85
CA SER A 115 0.24 -16.83 3.34
C SER A 115 1.75 -17.11 3.27
N LYS A 116 2.58 -16.12 3.59
CA LYS A 116 4.04 -16.21 3.65
C LYS A 116 4.54 -16.35 5.09
#